data_AF-A0A954MXC4-F1
#
_entry.id   AF-A0A954MXC4-F1
#
_cell.length_a   1.000
_cell.length_b   1.000
_cell.length_c   1.000
_cell.angle_alpha   90.00
_cell.angle_beta   90.00
_cell.angle_gamma   90.00
#
_symmetry.space_group_name_H-M   'P 1'
#
loop_
_entity.id
_entity.type
_entity.pdbx_description
1 polymer ?
#
loop_
_entity_poly.entity_id
_entity_poly.type
_entity_poly.pdbx_seq_one_letter_code
_entity_poly.pdbx_strand_id
1 'polypeptide(L)'
;MDSFDLLHRLFGRMYRSLLQYVGESWPWSPAQKETAEHAFLNELLAAQMVDVRDLADFLVAHRVPLFPDQYPVKFTDLQYLSLDHLVREVLDDQQELLGDLDAGAKALATFPEAAELVKSIAESERKLVERLKSFVNAPATAGV
;
A
#
# COMPACT_ATOMS: atom_id res chain seq x y z
N MET A 1 18.72 -15.15 -2.07
CA MET A 1 17.95 -14.29 -1.15
C MET A 1 17.17 -15.23 -0.26
N ASP A 2 17.29 -15.08 1.05
CA ASP A 2 16.55 -15.91 1.99
C ASP A 2 15.05 -15.63 1.90
N SER A 3 14.21 -16.63 2.18
CA SER A 3 12.75 -16.48 2.10
C SER A 3 12.23 -15.45 3.11
N PHE A 4 12.81 -15.38 4.31
CA PHE A 4 12.41 -14.39 5.31
C PHE A 4 12.91 -12.99 4.98
N ASP A 5 14.09 -12.85 4.36
CA ASP A 5 14.57 -11.56 3.83
C ASP A 5 13.60 -10.99 2.79
N LEU A 6 13.08 -11.85 1.90
CA LEU A 6 12.09 -11.46 0.90
C LEU A 6 10.78 -11.00 1.56
N LEU A 7 10.26 -11.77 2.52
CA LEU A 7 9.04 -11.41 3.25
C LEU A 7 9.19 -10.11 4.04
N HIS A 8 10.34 -9.90 4.69
CA HIS A 8 10.65 -8.67 5.40
C HIS A 8 10.70 -7.46 4.46
N ARG A 9 11.29 -7.63 3.28
CA ARG A 9 11.30 -6.58 2.24
C ARG A 9 9.89 -6.26 1.73
N LEU A 10 9.05 -7.27 1.50
CA LEU A 10 7.65 -7.07 1.10
C LEU A 10 6.86 -6.33 2.19
N PHE A 11 7.04 -6.73 3.45
CA PHE A 11 6.48 -6.02 4.60
C PHE A 11 6.91 -4.55 4.62
N GLY A 12 8.20 -4.27 4.45
CA GLY A 12 8.71 -2.90 4.39
C GLY A 12 8.09 -2.10 3.23
N ARG A 13 7.98 -2.70 2.04
CA ARG A 13 7.39 -2.07 0.85
C ARG A 13 5.91 -1.71 1.05
N MET A 14 5.14 -2.58 1.72
CA MET A 14 3.73 -2.34 2.03
C MET A 14 3.57 -1.29 3.15
N TYR A 15 4.28 -1.48 4.27
CA TYR A 15 4.17 -0.60 5.44
C TYR A 15 4.69 0.82 5.17
N ARG A 16 5.58 0.97 4.19
CA ARG A 16 6.09 2.27 3.72
C ARG A 16 5.66 2.61 2.30
N SER A 17 4.49 2.12 1.88
CA SER A 17 3.89 2.51 0.61
C SER A 17 3.49 3.99 0.62
N LEU A 18 3.30 4.57 -0.57
CA LEU A 18 2.81 5.95 -0.67
C LEU A 18 1.40 6.09 -0.07
N LEU A 19 0.57 5.05 -0.15
CA LEU A 19 -0.75 5.03 0.50
C LEU A 19 -0.64 5.21 2.02
N GLN A 20 0.30 4.51 2.68
CA GLN A 20 0.57 4.68 4.12
C GLN A 20 1.07 6.09 4.42
N TYR A 21 2.01 6.60 3.61
CA TYR A 21 2.53 7.95 3.78
C TYR A 21 1.42 9.01 3.70
N VAL A 22 0.52 8.92 2.71
CA VAL A 22 -0.58 9.87 2.52
C VAL A 22 -1.56 9.84 3.69
N GLY A 23 -1.87 8.67 4.24
CA GLY A 23 -2.73 8.58 5.42
C GLY A 23 -2.10 9.17 6.68
N GLU A 24 -0.80 8.96 6.88
CA GLU A 24 -0.08 9.51 8.04
C GLU A 24 0.23 11.01 7.91
N SER A 25 0.42 11.49 6.69
CA SER A 25 0.90 12.85 6.37
C SER A 25 -0.13 13.70 5.62
N TRP A 26 -1.43 13.42 5.83
CA TRP A 26 -2.53 14.00 5.03
C TRP A 26 -2.33 15.51 4.75
N PRO A 27 -2.43 15.97 3.49
CA PRO A 27 -2.07 17.33 3.14
C PRO A 27 -3.04 18.37 3.74
N TRP A 28 -2.64 18.89 4.89
CA TRP A 28 -2.66 20.27 5.33
C TRP A 28 -3.81 21.19 4.85
N SER A 29 -5.05 20.83 5.14
CA SER A 29 -6.06 21.84 5.52
C SER A 29 -7.16 21.21 6.39
N PRO A 30 -7.49 21.79 7.56
CA PRO A 30 -8.66 21.39 8.33
C PRO A 30 -9.96 21.40 7.52
N ALA A 31 -10.03 22.22 6.46
CA ALA A 31 -11.18 22.30 5.56
C ALA A 31 -11.26 21.12 4.57
N GLN A 32 -10.20 20.31 4.42
CA GLN A 32 -10.14 19.18 3.48
C GLN A 32 -10.19 17.80 4.18
N LYS A 33 -10.32 17.77 5.51
CA LYS A 33 -10.43 16.53 6.30
C LYS A 33 -11.69 15.71 6.02
N GLU A 34 -12.68 16.26 5.33
CA GLU A 34 -13.95 15.58 4.99
C GLU A 34 -14.19 15.52 3.48
N THR A 35 -13.12 15.51 2.68
CA THR A 35 -13.25 15.28 1.23
C THR A 35 -13.57 13.82 0.92
N ALA A 36 -14.24 13.57 -0.20
CA ALA A 36 -14.58 12.21 -0.64
C ALA A 36 -13.31 11.39 -0.91
N GLU A 37 -12.28 12.03 -1.43
CA GLU A 37 -10.93 11.51 -1.66
C GLU A 37 -10.28 11.07 -0.34
N HIS A 38 -10.37 11.87 0.72
CA HIS A 38 -9.83 11.52 2.04
C HIS A 38 -10.54 10.30 2.63
N ALA A 39 -11.88 10.30 2.61
CA ALA A 39 -12.66 9.17 3.10
C ALA A 39 -12.32 7.90 2.33
N PHE A 40 -12.25 7.99 1.00
CA PHE A 40 -11.89 6.90 0.11
C PHE A 40 -10.48 6.35 0.41
N LEU A 41 -9.46 7.21 0.50
CA LEU A 41 -8.10 6.78 0.80
C LEU A 41 -7.97 6.16 2.19
N ASN A 42 -8.70 6.66 3.20
CA ASN A 42 -8.72 6.05 4.53
C ASN A 42 -9.30 4.63 4.54
N GLU A 43 -10.36 4.38 3.75
CA GLU A 43 -10.90 3.02 3.60
C GLU A 43 -9.87 2.06 2.99
N LEU A 44 -9.11 2.52 1.98
CA LEU A 44 -8.08 1.72 1.34
C LEU A 44 -6.89 1.48 2.29
N LEU A 45 -6.47 2.50 3.03
CA LEU A 45 -5.42 2.37 4.03
C LEU A 45 -5.81 1.36 5.10
N ALA A 46 -7.03 1.45 5.63
CA ALA A 46 -7.53 0.51 6.63
C ALA A 46 -7.54 -0.93 6.09
N ALA A 47 -7.91 -1.13 4.83
CA ALA A 47 -7.85 -2.43 4.19
C ALA A 47 -6.41 -2.96 4.06
N GLN A 48 -5.48 -2.16 3.53
CA GLN A 48 -4.07 -2.57 3.39
C GLN A 48 -3.42 -2.84 4.75
N MET A 49 -3.80 -2.12 5.80
CA MET A 49 -3.26 -2.33 7.14
C MET A 49 -3.64 -3.68 7.76
N VAL A 50 -4.74 -4.31 7.32
CA VAL A 50 -5.06 -5.70 7.69
C VAL A 50 -4.00 -6.63 7.10
N ASP A 51 -3.72 -6.52 5.80
CA ASP A 51 -2.73 -7.36 5.13
C ASP A 51 -1.30 -7.15 5.65
N VAL A 52 -0.93 -5.88 5.94
CA VAL A 52 0.36 -5.55 6.58
C VAL A 52 0.48 -6.23 7.94
N ARG A 53 -0.59 -6.24 8.72
CA ARG A 53 -0.61 -6.87 10.03
C ARG A 53 -0.48 -8.39 9.92
N ASP A 54 -1.19 -9.02 8.99
CA ASP A 54 -1.12 -10.46 8.78
C ASP A 54 0.31 -10.90 8.42
N LEU A 55 1.00 -10.13 7.57
CA LEU A 55 2.40 -10.38 7.23
C LEU A 55 3.34 -10.13 8.43
N ALA A 56 3.10 -9.09 9.21
CA ALA A 56 3.87 -8.80 10.42
C ALA A 56 3.73 -9.92 11.47
N ASP A 57 2.50 -10.37 11.72
CA ASP A 57 2.19 -11.44 12.66
C ASP A 57 2.84 -12.75 12.21
N PHE A 58 2.84 -13.04 10.90
CA PHE A 58 3.56 -14.18 10.33
C PHE A 58 5.07 -14.13 10.59
N LEU A 59 5.71 -12.98 10.35
CA LEU A 59 7.14 -12.77 10.59
C LEU A 59 7.50 -12.90 12.09
N VAL A 60 6.68 -12.32 12.97
CA VAL A 60 6.85 -12.41 14.42
C VAL A 60 6.70 -13.85 14.91
N ALA A 61 5.72 -14.61 14.41
CA ALA A 61 5.54 -16.02 14.73
C ALA A 61 6.77 -16.86 14.37
N HIS A 62 7.48 -16.49 13.30
CA HIS A 62 8.73 -17.11 12.87
C HIS A 62 10.00 -16.51 13.51
N ARG A 63 9.84 -15.64 14.52
CA ARG A 63 10.94 -14.95 15.22
C ARG A 63 11.82 -14.08 14.32
N VAL A 64 11.26 -13.61 13.20
CA VAL A 64 11.93 -12.64 12.34
C VAL A 64 11.69 -11.25 12.94
N PRO A 65 12.74 -10.49 13.27
CA PRO A 65 12.58 -9.15 13.82
C PRO A 65 12.07 -8.19 12.74
N LEU A 66 11.09 -7.36 13.11
CA LEU A 66 10.56 -6.32 12.23
C LEU A 66 11.39 -5.05 12.38
N PHE A 67 11.93 -4.58 11.26
CA PHE A 67 12.69 -3.33 11.18
C PHE A 67 12.12 -2.53 10.01
N PRO A 68 10.99 -1.84 10.20
CA PRO A 68 10.44 -1.03 9.13
C PRO A 68 11.41 0.13 8.83
N ASP A 69 11.83 0.22 7.57
CA ASP A 69 12.67 1.31 7.08
C ASP A 69 11.98 2.68 7.19
N GLN A 70 12.71 3.75 6.96
CA GLN A 70 12.14 5.09 6.83
C GLN A 70 11.35 5.22 5.52
N TYR A 71 10.38 6.14 5.47
CA TYR A 71 9.74 6.47 4.20
C TYR A 71 10.77 6.97 3.17
N PRO A 72 10.61 6.61 1.89
CA PRO A 72 11.38 7.20 0.80
C PRO A 72 11.33 8.73 0.81
N VAL A 73 12.49 9.38 0.72
CA VAL A 73 12.61 10.84 0.72
C VAL A 73 11.78 11.47 -0.41
N LYS A 74 11.65 10.82 -1.57
CA LYS A 74 10.85 11.30 -2.71
C LYS A 74 9.38 11.60 -2.35
N PHE A 75 8.84 11.02 -1.28
CA PHE A 75 7.45 11.29 -0.87
C PHE A 75 7.25 12.69 -0.29
N THR A 76 8.30 13.34 0.23
CA THR A 76 8.18 14.70 0.77
C THR A 76 7.96 15.74 -0.33
N ASP A 77 8.37 15.46 -1.56
CA ASP A 77 8.20 16.36 -2.70
C ASP A 77 6.72 16.44 -3.14
N LEU A 78 5.89 15.49 -2.72
CA LEU A 78 4.48 15.39 -3.09
C LEU A 78 3.57 16.34 -2.29
N GLN A 79 4.11 17.04 -1.28
CA GLN A 79 3.35 17.96 -0.42
C GLN A 79 2.82 19.21 -1.15
N TYR A 80 3.30 19.48 -2.36
CA TYR A 80 2.93 20.64 -3.18
C TYR A 80 2.01 20.30 -4.36
N LEU A 81 1.56 19.05 -4.47
CA LEU A 81 0.79 18.56 -5.62
C LEU A 81 -0.72 18.70 -5.39
N SER A 82 -1.48 18.73 -6.49
CA SER A 82 -2.94 18.63 -6.42
C SER A 82 -3.35 17.24 -5.92
N LEU A 83 -4.52 17.16 -5.28
CA LEU A 83 -5.05 15.90 -4.77
C LEU A 83 -5.25 14.87 -5.88
N ASP A 84 -5.74 15.29 -7.06
CA ASP A 84 -5.88 14.42 -8.23
C ASP A 84 -4.55 13.81 -8.69
N HIS A 85 -3.47 14.60 -8.66
CA HIS A 85 -2.16 14.11 -9.04
C HIS A 85 -1.61 13.16 -7.97
N LEU A 86 -1.78 13.49 -6.68
CA LEU A 86 -1.39 12.62 -5.58
C LEU A 86 -2.09 11.26 -5.65
N VAL A 87 -3.39 11.21 -5.94
CA VAL A 87 -4.14 9.95 -6.05
C VAL A 87 -3.63 9.09 -7.22
N ARG A 88 -3.18 9.70 -8.32
CA ARG A 88 -2.53 8.97 -9.42
C ARG A 88 -1.18 8.40 -9.03
N GLU A 89 -0.35 9.17 -8.33
CA GLU A 89 0.92 8.67 -7.80
C GLU A 89 0.71 7.50 -6.82
N VAL A 90 -0.35 7.56 -6.00
CA VAL A 90 -0.75 6.44 -5.13
C VAL A 90 -1.11 5.21 -5.96
N LEU A 91 -1.89 5.37 -7.02
CA LEU A 91 -2.26 4.27 -7.91
C LEU A 91 -1.01 3.62 -8.53
N ASP A 92 -0.09 4.42 -9.07
CA ASP A 92 1.14 3.92 -9.69
C ASP A 92 1.99 3.16 -8.65
N ASP A 93 2.16 3.71 -7.44
CA ASP A 93 2.88 3.05 -6.35
C ASP A 93 2.24 1.71 -5.94
N GLN A 94 0.90 1.63 -5.87
CA GLN A 94 0.19 0.40 -5.53
C GLN A 94 0.30 -0.65 -6.65
N GLN A 95 0.34 -0.23 -7.92
CA GLN A 95 0.55 -1.16 -9.04
C GLN A 95 1.95 -1.76 -9.03
N GLU A 96 2.97 -0.96 -8.69
CA GLU A 96 4.33 -1.46 -8.47
C GLU A 96 4.39 -2.46 -7.30
N LEU A 97 3.77 -2.12 -6.17
CA LEU A 97 3.68 -3.01 -5.01
C LEU A 97 2.99 -4.34 -5.35
N LEU A 98 1.88 -4.31 -6.10
CA LEU A 98 1.21 -5.52 -6.57
C LEU A 98 2.14 -6.39 -7.43
N GLY A 99 2.93 -5.76 -8.29
CA GLY A 99 3.97 -6.45 -9.09
C GLY A 99 5.02 -7.13 -8.21
N ASP A 100 5.48 -6.44 -7.16
CA ASP A 100 6.43 -6.98 -6.18
C ASP A 100 5.84 -8.18 -5.42
N LEU A 101 4.56 -8.10 -5.01
CA LEU A 101 3.84 -9.19 -4.33
C LEU A 101 3.67 -10.41 -5.22
N ASP A 102 3.23 -10.23 -6.48
CA ASP A 102 3.06 -11.32 -7.45
C ASP A 102 4.40 -12.00 -7.78
N ALA A 103 5.49 -11.23 -7.86
CA ALA A 103 6.84 -11.77 -8.02
C ALA A 103 7.32 -12.50 -6.75
N GLY A 104 7.06 -11.94 -5.58
CA GLY A 104 7.39 -12.50 -4.28
C GLY A 104 6.72 -13.85 -4.04
N ALA A 105 5.42 -13.96 -4.30
CA ALA A 105 4.66 -15.20 -4.20
C ALA A 105 5.26 -16.33 -5.06
N LYS A 106 5.73 -16.01 -6.28
CA LYS A 106 6.40 -16.99 -7.16
C LYS A 106 7.77 -17.40 -6.64
N ALA A 107 8.54 -16.45 -6.11
CA ALA A 107 9.86 -16.72 -5.53
C ALA A 107 9.78 -17.58 -4.26
N LEU A 108 8.67 -17.53 -3.54
CA LEU A 108 8.39 -18.34 -2.34
C LEU A 108 7.84 -19.74 -2.65
N ALA A 109 7.91 -20.23 -3.90
CA ALA A 109 7.32 -21.51 -4.29
C ALA A 109 7.77 -22.73 -3.45
N THR A 110 8.96 -22.66 -2.84
CA THR A 110 9.49 -23.70 -1.94
C THR A 110 9.10 -23.53 -0.47
N PHE A 111 8.37 -22.46 -0.12
CA PHE A 111 7.82 -22.21 1.21
C PHE A 111 6.30 -21.96 1.09
N PRO A 112 5.49 -23.04 1.01
CA PRO A 112 4.08 -22.95 0.61
C PRO A 112 3.23 -22.05 1.49
N GLU A 113 3.42 -22.12 2.82
CA GLU A 113 2.64 -21.31 3.76
C GLU A 113 2.84 -19.80 3.53
N ALA A 114 4.09 -19.36 3.39
CA ALA A 114 4.41 -17.97 3.08
C ALA A 114 3.93 -17.57 1.67
N ALA A 115 4.04 -18.47 0.69
CA ALA A 115 3.56 -18.21 -0.66
C ALA A 115 2.04 -18.01 -0.70
N GLU A 116 1.26 -18.82 0.02
CA GLU A 116 -0.19 -18.66 0.10
C GLU A 116 -0.60 -17.37 0.82
N LEU A 117 0.09 -16.99 1.90
CA LEU A 117 -0.14 -15.71 2.56
C LEU A 117 0.10 -14.54 1.59
N VAL A 118 1.25 -14.52 0.90
CA VAL A 118 1.58 -13.44 -0.05
C VAL A 118 0.62 -13.42 -1.23
N LYS A 119 0.12 -14.56 -1.70
CA LYS A 119 -0.93 -14.60 -2.75
C LYS A 119 -2.24 -13.99 -2.26
N SER A 120 -2.67 -14.31 -1.04
CA SER A 120 -3.88 -13.72 -0.46
C SER A 120 -3.75 -12.20 -0.36
N ILE A 121 -2.60 -11.72 0.10
CA ILE A 121 -2.29 -10.28 0.16
C ILE A 121 -2.30 -9.66 -1.24
N ALA A 122 -1.68 -10.31 -2.24
CA ALA A 122 -1.71 -9.84 -3.63
C ALA A 122 -3.14 -9.76 -4.20
N GLU A 123 -4.04 -10.67 -3.81
CA GLU A 123 -5.45 -10.61 -4.18
C GLU A 123 -6.19 -9.45 -3.53
N SER A 124 -5.93 -9.17 -2.25
CA SER A 124 -6.45 -7.98 -1.57
C SER A 124 -5.95 -6.69 -2.23
N GLU A 125 -4.64 -6.59 -2.48
CA GLU A 125 -4.01 -5.44 -3.11
C GLU A 125 -4.55 -5.22 -4.53
N ARG A 126 -4.79 -6.29 -5.29
CA ARG A 126 -5.41 -6.21 -6.61
C ARG A 126 -6.80 -5.58 -6.55
N LYS A 127 -7.62 -5.92 -5.55
CA LYS A 127 -8.93 -5.29 -5.35
C LYS A 127 -8.79 -3.81 -5.00
N LEU A 128 -7.79 -3.46 -4.19
CA LEU A 128 -7.47 -2.08 -3.82
C LEU A 128 -7.09 -1.25 -5.05
N VAL A 129 -6.18 -1.77 -5.88
CA VAL A 129 -5.77 -1.17 -7.16
C VAL A 129 -6.96 -0.95 -8.09
N GLU A 130 -7.86 -1.93 -8.25
CA GLU A 130 -9.05 -1.77 -9.10
C GLU A 130 -10.02 -0.70 -8.57
N ARG A 131 -10.16 -0.58 -7.25
CA ARG A 131 -10.91 0.51 -6.62
C ARG A 131 -10.25 1.86 -6.92
N LEU A 132 -8.94 1.98 -6.76
CA LEU A 132 -8.17 3.21 -7.07
C LEU A 132 -8.32 3.60 -8.55
N LYS A 133 -8.18 2.66 -9.48
CA LYS A 133 -8.38 2.91 -10.91
C LYS A 133 -9.77 3.43 -11.21
N SER A 134 -10.79 2.82 -10.59
CA SER A 134 -12.17 3.25 -10.78
C SER A 134 -12.40 4.66 -10.26
N PHE A 135 -11.78 5.01 -9.13
CA PHE A 135 -11.84 6.35 -8.55
C PHE A 135 -11.13 7.40 -9.42
N VAL A 136 -9.93 7.11 -9.92
CA VAL A 136 -9.15 8.01 -10.80
C VAL A 136 -9.84 8.25 -12.15
N ASN A 137 -10.51 7.24 -12.68
CA ASN A 137 -11.19 7.31 -13.98
C ASN A 137 -12.64 7.79 -13.88
N ALA A 138 -13.18 7.96 -12.67
CA ALA A 138 -14.50 8.55 -12.51
C ALA A 138 -14.44 9.98 -13.08
N PRO A 139 -15.39 10.38 -13.95
CA PRO A 139 -15.45 11.77 -14.37
C PRO A 139 -15.61 12.62 -13.12
N ALA A 140 -14.70 13.58 -12.91
CA ALA A 140 -14.85 14.59 -11.87
C ALA A 140 -16.29 15.09 -11.95
N THR A 141 -17.10 14.84 -10.93
CA THR A 141 -18.48 15.27 -10.91
C THR A 141 -18.48 16.77 -11.15
N ALA A 142 -18.91 17.16 -12.35
CA ALA A 142 -19.19 18.54 -12.66
C ALA A 142 -20.31 18.98 -11.72
N GLY A 143 -20.00 19.90 -10.81
CA GLY A 143 -20.95 20.55 -9.90
C GLY A 143 -20.52 20.41 -8.44
N VAL A 144 -20.44 21.47 -7.63
CA VAL A 144 -20.97 22.84 -7.73
C VAL A 144 -20.05 23.75 -6.91
#